data_AF-A0A402BW20-F1
#
_entry.id   AF-A0A402BW20-F1
#
_cell.length_a   1.000
_cell.length_b   1.000
_cell.length_c   1.000
_cell.angle_alpha   90.00
_cell.angle_beta   90.00
_cell.angle_gamma   90.00
#
_symmetry.space_group_name_H-M   'P 1'
#
loop_
_entity.id
_entity.type
_entity.pdbx_description
1 polymer ?
#
loop_
_entity_poly.entity_id
_entity_poly.type
_entity_poly.pdbx_seq_one_letter_code
_entity_poly.pdbx_strand_id
1 'polypeptide(L)'
;MTVNVRPVSCITKSIFDLKQAEEALVSMLSYALNKKDRQDFTAEEWENFIFCFQLVSKLEYSLRKVKLSANSWYQMSNESEQ
;
A
#
# COMPACT_ATOMS: atom_id res chain seq x y z
N MET A 1 28.64 -1.12 -10.58
CA MET A 1 27.19 -1.26 -10.81
C MET A 1 26.50 -0.04 -10.23
N THR A 2 25.96 0.85 -11.07
CA THR A 2 25.09 1.94 -10.60
C THR A 2 23.74 1.35 -10.27
N VAL A 3 23.44 1.21 -8.97
CA VAL A 3 22.11 0.83 -8.50
C VAL A 3 21.11 1.84 -9.03
N ASN A 4 20.09 1.39 -9.75
CA ASN A 4 19.02 2.28 -10.22
C ASN A 4 18.23 2.75 -8.99
N VAL A 5 18.52 3.98 -8.53
CA VAL A 5 18.04 4.55 -7.26
C VAL A 5 16.51 4.62 -7.21
N ARG A 6 15.87 4.80 -8.37
CA ARG A 6 14.42 5.00 -8.48
C ARG A 6 13.60 3.72 -8.20
N PRO A 7 13.87 2.55 -8.83
CA PRO A 7 13.25 1.29 -8.46
C PRO A 7 13.43 0.93 -6.98
N VAL A 8 14.65 1.04 -6.45
CA VAL A 8 14.95 0.74 -5.05
C VAL A 8 14.12 1.62 -4.12
N SER A 9 14.07 2.94 -4.37
CA SER A 9 13.27 3.85 -3.55
C SER A 9 11.76 3.55 -3.59
N CYS A 10 11.23 3.13 -4.74
CA CYS A 10 9.81 2.74 -4.87
C CYS A 10 9.52 1.48 -4.05
N ILE A 11 10.40 0.48 -4.11
CA ILE A 11 10.26 -0.77 -3.36
C ILE A 11 10.36 -0.49 -1.86
N THR A 12 11.37 0.24 -1.40
CA THR A 12 11.53 0.60 0.03
C THR A 12 10.32 1.35 0.57
N LYS A 13 9.78 2.31 -0.20
CA LYS A 13 8.55 3.03 0.20
C LYS A 13 7.35 2.09 0.28
N SER A 14 7.19 1.17 -0.67
CA SER A 14 6.07 0.22 -0.66
C SER A 14 6.11 -0.74 0.53
N ILE A 15 7.31 -1.10 1.03
CA ILE A 15 7.47 -1.91 2.26
C ILE A 15 6.93 -1.16 3.48
N PHE A 16 7.25 0.14 3.59
CA PHE A 16 6.75 0.96 4.70
C PHE A 16 5.23 1.17 4.63
N ASP A 17 4.69 1.39 3.42
CA ASP A 17 3.24 1.52 3.22
C ASP A 17 2.52 0.17 3.45
N LEU A 18 3.16 -0.97 3.17
CA LEU A 18 2.61 -2.31 3.42
C LEU A 18 2.41 -2.54 4.92
N LYS A 19 3.41 -2.21 5.73
CA LYS A 19 3.32 -2.38 7.18
C LYS A 19 2.18 -1.55 7.79
N GLN A 20 2.02 -0.29 7.36
CA GLN A 20 0.90 0.54 7.80
C GLN A 20 -0.45 -0.01 7.32
N ALA A 21 -0.53 -0.52 6.09
CA ALA A 21 -1.76 -1.08 5.55
C ALA A 21 -2.14 -2.39 6.27
N GLU A 22 -1.17 -3.21 6.67
CA GLU A 22 -1.41 -4.41 7.49
C GLU A 22 -2.04 -4.04 8.84
N GLU A 23 -1.43 -3.09 9.57
CA GLU A 23 -1.97 -2.57 10.83
C GLU A 23 -3.39 -1.97 10.63
N ALA A 24 -3.60 -1.23 9.54
CA ALA A 24 -4.89 -0.65 9.19
C ALA A 24 -5.96 -1.72 8.90
N LEU A 25 -5.62 -2.78 8.17
CA LEU A 25 -6.54 -3.90 7.88
C LEU A 25 -6.93 -4.64 9.16
N VAL A 26 -5.99 -4.83 10.09
CA VAL A 26 -6.29 -5.41 11.41
C VAL A 26 -7.28 -4.54 12.17
N SER A 27 -7.09 -3.22 12.18
CA SER A 27 -8.03 -2.27 12.79
C SER A 27 -9.42 -2.34 12.12
N MET A 28 -9.49 -2.36 10.78
CA MET A 28 -10.75 -2.51 10.04
C MET A 28 -11.46 -3.82 10.37
N LEU A 29 -10.73 -4.92 10.49
CA LEU A 29 -11.28 -6.20 10.91
C LEU A 29 -11.85 -6.13 12.33
N SER A 30 -11.17 -5.44 13.25
CA SER A 30 -11.66 -5.27 14.62
C SER A 30 -13.01 -4.56 14.65
N TYR A 31 -13.24 -3.57 13.78
CA TYR A 31 -14.53 -2.89 13.66
C TYR A 31 -15.63 -3.81 13.12
N ALA A 32 -15.30 -4.70 12.17
CA ALA A 32 -16.25 -5.69 11.67
C ALA A 32 -16.62 -6.75 12.73
N LEU A 33 -15.64 -7.21 13.52
CA LEU A 33 -15.83 -8.24 14.55
C LEU A 33 -16.50 -7.71 15.82
N ASN A 34 -16.24 -6.46 16.20
CA ASN A 34 -16.78 -5.84 17.41
C ASN A 34 -18.20 -5.28 17.22
N LYS A 35 -18.78 -5.38 16.02
CA LYS A 35 -20.21 -5.17 15.79
C LYS A 35 -21.00 -6.32 16.41
N LYS A 36 -21.12 -6.31 17.74
CA LYS A 36 -21.84 -7.36 18.48
C LYS A 36 -23.32 -7.42 18.11
N ASP A 37 -23.97 -6.27 17.86
CA ASP A 37 -25.40 -6.20 17.47
C ASP A 37 -25.76 -4.89 16.73
N ARG A 38 -24.76 -4.04 16.41
CA ARG A 38 -24.96 -2.70 15.84
C ARG A 38 -24.69 -2.76 14.33
N GLN A 39 -25.65 -2.34 13.50
CA GLN A 39 -25.46 -2.26 12.06
C GLN A 39 -24.62 -1.05 11.65
N ASP A 40 -24.72 0.05 12.39
CA ASP A 40 -24.08 1.32 12.05
C ASP A 40 -22.75 1.54 12.79
N PHE A 41 -21.94 2.44 12.25
CA PHE A 41 -20.75 2.99 12.91
C PHE A 41 -21.12 4.24 13.70
N THR A 42 -20.45 4.47 14.82
CA THR A 42 -20.39 5.83 15.38
C THR A 42 -19.59 6.75 14.46
N ALA A 43 -19.72 8.07 14.61
CA ALA A 43 -18.94 9.03 13.82
C ALA A 43 -17.42 8.80 13.98
N GLU A 44 -16.97 8.54 15.20
CA GLU A 44 -15.56 8.25 15.50
C GLU A 44 -15.10 6.92 14.87
N GLU A 45 -15.91 5.86 14.96
CA GLU A 45 -15.61 4.58 14.31
C GLU A 45 -15.53 4.74 12.79
N TRP A 46 -16.42 5.55 12.20
CA TRP A 46 -16.42 5.83 10.77
C TRP A 46 -15.18 6.61 10.32
N GLU A 47 -14.82 7.68 11.03
CA GLU A 47 -13.60 8.45 10.73
C GLU A 47 -12.35 7.58 10.78
N ASN A 48 -12.24 6.75 11.82
CA ASN A 48 -11.12 5.81 11.96
C ASN A 48 -11.12 4.74 10.86
N PHE A 49 -12.29 4.23 10.46
CA PHE A 49 -12.41 3.28 9.35
C PHE A 49 -11.96 3.92 8.03
N ILE A 50 -12.37 5.15 7.74
CA ILE A 50 -11.95 5.90 6.55
C ILE A 50 -10.44 6.15 6.56
N PHE A 51 -9.87 6.52 7.71
CA PHE A 51 -8.43 6.67 7.86
C PHE A 51 -7.68 5.36 7.53
N CYS A 52 -8.13 4.23 8.08
CA CYS A 52 -7.55 2.93 7.78
C CYS A 52 -7.66 2.59 6.28
N PHE A 53 -8.82 2.85 5.67
CA PHE A 53 -9.03 2.63 4.23
C PHE A 53 -8.10 3.48 3.36
N GLN A 54 -7.81 4.72 3.75
CA GLN A 54 -6.85 5.58 3.05
C GLN A 54 -5.42 5.02 3.11
N LEU A 55 -5.02 4.42 4.24
CA LEU A 55 -3.71 3.75 4.36
C LEU A 55 -3.59 2.54 3.42
N VAL A 56 -4.65 1.74 3.29
CA VAL A 56 -4.70 0.63 2.32
C VAL A 56 -4.65 1.14 0.88
N SER A 57 -5.39 2.21 0.57
CA SER A 57 -5.37 2.85 -0.75
C SER A 57 -3.99 3.42 -1.11
N LYS A 58 -3.26 3.93 -0.10
CA LYS A 58 -1.88 4.41 -0.27
C LYS A 58 -0.93 3.27 -0.64
N LEU A 59 -1.09 2.10 -0.03
CA LEU A 59 -0.33 0.90 -0.42
C LEU A 59 -0.61 0.54 -1.89
N GLU A 60 -1.87 0.50 -2.32
CA GLU A 60 -2.23 0.21 -3.72
C GLU A 60 -1.48 1.13 -4.69
N TYR A 61 -1.49 2.44 -4.40
CA TYR A 61 -0.77 3.42 -5.19
C TYR A 61 0.75 3.19 -5.22
N SER A 62 1.34 2.86 -4.07
CA SER A 62 2.78 2.55 -3.97
C SER A 62 3.14 1.27 -4.73
N LEU A 63 2.30 0.23 -4.71
CA LEU A 63 2.49 -0.99 -5.51
C LEU A 63 2.38 -0.71 -7.01
N ARG A 64 1.45 0.15 -7.43
CA ARG A 64 1.36 0.60 -8.83
C ARG A 64 2.65 1.28 -9.29
N LYS A 65 3.29 2.09 -8.42
CA LYS A 65 4.59 2.70 -8.71
C LYS A 65 5.72 1.68 -8.82
N VAL A 66 5.72 0.65 -7.95
CA VAL A 66 6.68 -0.45 -8.06
C VAL A 66 6.54 -1.15 -9.40
N LYS A 67 5.31 -1.48 -9.83
CA LYS A 67 5.05 -2.09 -11.14
C LYS A 67 5.58 -1.25 -12.30
N LEU A 68 5.29 0.06 -12.30
CA LEU A 68 5.78 0.97 -13.35
C LEU A 68 7.32 1.05 -13.36
N SER A 69 7.95 1.15 -12.20
CA SER A 69 9.41 1.17 -12.08
C SER A 69 10.04 -0.15 -12.52
N ALA A 70 9.44 -1.29 -12.18
CA ALA A 70 9.92 -2.61 -12.61
C ALA A 70 9.84 -2.78 -14.13
N ASN A 71 8.74 -2.34 -14.76
CA ASN A 71 8.61 -2.36 -16.22
C ASN A 71 9.69 -1.52 -16.90
N SER A 72 9.95 -0.31 -16.40
CA SER A 72 11.03 0.53 -16.92
C SER A 72 12.39 -0.15 -16.80
N TRP A 73 12.64 -0.88 -15.71
CA TRP A 73 13.88 -1.61 -15.50
C TRP A 73 14.05 -2.76 -16.51
N TYR A 74 12.98 -3.51 -16.75
CA TYR A 74 12.95 -4.60 -17.74
C TYR A 74 13.13 -4.10 -19.18
N GLN A 75 12.55 -2.95 -19.53
CA GLN A 75 12.76 -2.35 -20.86
C GLN A 75 14.21 -1.91 -21.06
N MET A 76 14.83 -1.28 -20.05
CA MET A 76 16.24 -0.90 -20.12
C MET A 76 17.19 -2.10 -20.29
N SER A 77 16.90 -3.25 -19.66
CA SER A 77 17.74 -4.44 -19.83
C SER A 77 17.72 -4.98 -21.26
N ASN A 78 16.56 -4.93 -21.92
CA ASN A 78 16.40 -5.44 -23.29
C ASN A 78 17.06 -4.53 -24.34
N GLU A 79 17.17 -3.22 -24.08
CA GLU A 79 17.86 -2.27 -24.96
C GLU A 79 19.39 -2.37 -24.85
N SER A 80 19.92 -2.79 -23.71
CA SER A 80 21.36 -2.98 -23.50
C SER A 80 21.95 -4.29 -24.06
N GLU A 81 21.10 -5.18 -24.59
CA GLU A 81 21.50 -6.47 -25.19
C GLU A 81 21.47 -6.45 -26.74
N GLN A 82 21.21 -5.29 -27.37
CA GLN A 82 21.32 -5.05 -28.81
C GLN A 82 22.53 -4.19 -29.15
#